data_AF-A0A4R0IR96-F1
#
_entry.id   AF-A0A4R0IR96-F1
#
_cell.length_a   1.000
_cell.length_b   1.000
_cell.length_c   1.000
_cell.angle_alpha   90.00
_cell.angle_beta   90.00
_cell.angle_gamma   90.00
#
_symmetry.space_group_name_H-M   'P 1'
#
loop_
_entity.id
_entity.type
_entity.pdbx_description
1 polymer ?
#
loop_
_entity_poly.entity_id
_entity_poly.type
_entity_poly.pdbx_seq_one_letter_code
_entity_poly.pdbx_strand_id
1 'polypeptide(L)'
;MFIMESTGEKKPGPRRWFTSEFKAEIVELCQRGDRSICQVVKDFDLTEAAVREWLRLAERGAGTGDGGLTSSEKDELAQLRRENRRLREDLEILKLAAAFFAKEAQ
;
A
#
# COMPACT_ATOMS: atom_id res chain seq x y z
N MET A 1 -12.01 -41.71 20.62
CA MET A 1 -13.24 -40.98 20.28
C MET A 1 -12.96 -39.50 20.49
N PHE A 2 -12.67 -38.75 19.42
CA PHE A 2 -12.45 -37.30 19.47
C PHE A 2 -13.48 -36.69 18.51
N ILE A 3 -14.49 -36.02 19.08
CA ILE A 3 -15.45 -35.26 18.29
C ILE A 3 -14.73 -33.99 17.86
N MET A 4 -14.34 -33.93 16.60
CA MET A 4 -13.81 -32.74 15.97
C MET A 4 -15.01 -31.86 15.62
N GLU A 5 -15.18 -30.76 16.35
CA GLU A 5 -16.28 -29.83 16.14
C GLU A 5 -16.21 -29.22 14.74
N SER A 6 -17.36 -29.24 14.06
CA SER A 6 -17.58 -28.66 12.76
C SER A 6 -17.31 -27.15 12.78
N THR A 7 -16.27 -26.70 12.09
CA THR A 7 -16.10 -25.28 11.73
C THR A 7 -17.25 -24.90 10.79
N GLY A 8 -18.27 -24.25 11.36
CA GLY A 8 -19.43 -23.74 10.62
C GLY A 8 -19.00 -22.75 9.54
N GLU A 9 -19.23 -23.13 8.30
CA GLU A 9 -18.98 -22.33 7.10
C GLU A 9 -19.94 -21.12 7.08
N LYS A 10 -19.47 -19.96 7.54
CA LYS A 10 -20.24 -18.71 7.49
C LYS A 10 -20.18 -18.12 6.09
N LYS A 11 -21.32 -18.12 5.38
CA LYS A 11 -21.45 -17.49 4.06
C LYS A 11 -21.08 -16.00 4.15
N PRO A 12 -20.32 -15.45 3.18
CA PRO A 12 -19.97 -14.04 3.19
C PRO A 12 -21.24 -13.19 3.08
N GLY A 13 -21.47 -12.36 4.09
CA GLY A 13 -22.61 -11.43 4.10
C GLY A 13 -22.49 -10.35 3.01
N PRO A 14 -23.57 -9.59 2.76
CA PRO A 14 -23.56 -8.48 1.83
C PRO A 14 -22.47 -7.47 2.19
N ARG A 15 -21.74 -6.97 1.18
CA ARG A 15 -20.65 -6.00 1.39
C ARG A 15 -21.22 -4.68 1.89
N ARG A 16 -20.86 -4.30 3.12
CA ARG A 16 -21.12 -2.97 3.68
C ARG A 16 -20.14 -1.98 3.05
N TRP A 17 -20.65 -0.84 2.60
CA TRP A 17 -19.86 0.27 2.09
C TRP A 17 -19.80 1.38 3.14
N PHE A 18 -18.63 1.99 3.29
CA PHE A 18 -18.37 3.07 4.25
C PHE A 18 -17.71 4.22 3.51
N THR A 19 -18.08 5.45 3.88
CA THR A 19 -17.48 6.67 3.32
C THR A 19 -16.03 6.82 3.77
N SER A 20 -15.26 7.64 3.05
CA SER A 20 -13.86 7.95 3.40
C SER A 20 -13.73 8.62 4.76
N GLU A 21 -14.66 9.53 5.07
CA GLU A 21 -14.65 10.35 6.27
C GLU A 21 -14.90 9.47 7.50
N PHE A 22 -15.87 8.56 7.41
CA PHE A 22 -16.17 7.62 8.49
C PHE A 22 -14.98 6.70 8.78
N LYS A 23 -14.30 6.19 7.75
CA LYS A 23 -13.10 5.37 7.95
C LYS A 23 -11.98 6.16 8.62
N ALA A 24 -11.80 7.43 8.25
CA ALA A 24 -10.77 8.30 8.82
C ALA A 24 -11.04 8.58 10.31
N GLU A 25 -12.30 8.86 10.68
CA GLU A 25 -12.70 9.07 12.07
C GLU A 25 -12.44 7.83 12.94
N ILE A 26 -12.76 6.64 12.43
CA ILE A 26 -12.51 5.38 13.14
C ILE A 26 -11.01 5.12 13.33
N VAL A 27 -10.20 5.38 12.30
CA VAL A 27 -8.73 5.28 12.37
C VAL A 27 -8.17 6.26 13.41
N GLU A 28 -8.61 7.52 13.38
CA GLU A 28 -8.17 8.55 14.31
C GLU A 28 -8.52 8.19 15.76
N LEU A 29 -9.74 7.70 16.00
CA LEU A 29 -10.19 7.24 17.32
C LEU A 29 -9.30 6.10 17.85
N CYS A 30 -8.90 5.17 16.98
CA CYS A 30 -8.02 4.06 17.34
C CYS A 30 -6.57 4.52 17.60
N GLN A 31 -6.06 5.47 16.82
CA GLN A 31 -4.69 6.00 16.95
C GLN A 31 -4.50 6.86 18.19
N ARG A 32 -5.52 7.65 18.57
CA ARG A 32 -5.51 8.44 19.82
C ARG A 32 -5.39 7.57 21.07
N GLY A 33 -5.79 6.29 20.99
CA GLY A 33 -5.71 5.34 22.10
C GLY A 33 -6.86 5.47 23.11
N ASP A 34 -7.85 6.30 22.84
CA ASP A 34 -9.02 6.53 23.71
C ASP A 34 -9.91 5.29 23.84
N ARG A 35 -9.88 4.41 22.83
CA ARG A 35 -10.70 3.19 22.74
C ARG A 35 -9.88 2.04 22.18
N SER A 36 -10.07 0.85 22.75
CA SER A 36 -9.52 -0.38 22.16
C SER A 36 -10.25 -0.75 20.86
N ILE A 37 -9.56 -1.41 19.93
CA ILE A 37 -10.16 -1.88 18.66
C ILE A 37 -11.43 -2.70 18.93
N CYS A 38 -11.43 -3.55 19.96
CA CYS A 38 -12.59 -4.35 20.33
C CYS A 38 -13.80 -3.53 20.80
N GLN A 39 -13.59 -2.37 21.43
CA GLN A 39 -14.68 -1.46 21.79
C GLN A 39 -15.24 -0.78 20.55
N VAL A 40 -14.37 -0.24 19.68
CA VAL A 40 -14.78 0.41 18.42
C VAL A 40 -15.57 -0.54 17.53
N VAL A 41 -15.16 -1.80 17.42
CA VAL A 41 -15.87 -2.85 16.68
C VAL A 41 -17.30 -3.03 17.21
N LYS A 42 -17.50 -3.02 18.52
CA LYS A 42 -18.83 -3.18 19.16
C LYS A 42 -19.69 -1.94 19.01
N ASP A 43 -19.12 -0.76 19.24
CA ASP A 43 -19.85 0.50 19.28
C ASP A 43 -20.38 0.90 17.90
N PHE A 44 -19.66 0.54 16.83
CA PHE A 44 -19.99 0.91 15.46
C PHE A 44 -20.50 -0.27 14.60
N ASP A 45 -20.76 -1.44 15.21
CA ASP A 45 -21.14 -2.69 14.52
C ASP A 45 -20.21 -2.99 13.33
N LEU A 46 -18.90 -2.87 13.55
CA LEU A 46 -17.87 -3.15 12.54
C LEU A 46 -17.31 -4.55 12.71
N THR A 47 -16.55 -5.02 11.72
CA THR A 47 -15.73 -6.21 11.88
C THR A 47 -14.30 -5.81 12.24
N GLU A 48 -13.67 -6.57 13.13
CA GLU A 48 -12.28 -6.31 13.52
C GLU A 48 -11.33 -6.31 12.32
N ALA A 49 -11.58 -7.18 11.34
CA ALA A 49 -10.84 -7.23 10.09
C ALA A 49 -10.94 -5.92 9.29
N ALA A 50 -12.10 -5.27 9.25
CA ALA A 50 -12.27 -3.99 8.55
C ALA A 50 -11.48 -2.87 9.23
N VAL A 51 -11.57 -2.77 10.56
CA VAL A 51 -10.84 -1.75 11.33
C VAL A 51 -9.33 -1.93 11.20
N ARG A 52 -8.83 -3.17 11.30
CA ARG A 52 -7.41 -3.49 11.10
C ARG A 52 -6.92 -3.14 9.70
N GLU A 53 -7.72 -3.41 8.66
CA GLU A 53 -7.34 -3.04 7.28
C GLU A 53 -7.29 -1.52 7.11
N TRP A 54 -8.24 -0.77 7.70
CA TRP A 54 -8.22 0.69 7.63
C TRP A 54 -7.02 1.29 8.35
N LEU A 55 -6.65 0.77 9.52
CA LEU A 55 -5.42 1.16 10.22
C LEU A 55 -4.18 0.89 9.37
N ARG A 56 -4.07 -0.30 8.77
CA ARG A 56 -2.96 -0.66 7.89
C ARG A 56 -2.89 0.23 6.64
N LEU A 57 -4.04 0.62 6.08
CA LEU A 57 -4.10 1.54 4.95
C LEU A 57 -3.69 2.96 5.36
N ALA A 58 -4.10 3.42 6.54
CA ALA A 58 -3.70 4.70 7.09
C ALA A 58 -2.20 4.75 7.40
N GLU A 59 -1.63 3.71 7.99
CA GLU A 59 -0.19 3.57 8.23
C GLU A 59 0.62 3.59 6.92
N ARG A 60 0.12 2.91 5.88
CA ARG A 60 0.71 2.96 4.53
C ARG A 60 0.60 4.35 3.88
N GLY A 61 -0.49 5.06 4.12
CA GLY A 61 -0.67 6.44 3.64
C GLY A 61 0.24 7.44 4.38
N ALA A 62 0.49 7.20 5.67
CA ALA A 62 1.33 8.03 6.53
C ALA A 62 2.83 7.66 6.49
N GLY A 63 3.21 6.59 5.77
CA GLY A 63 4.60 6.13 5.67
C GLY A 63 5.17 5.56 6.97
N THR A 64 4.33 5.28 7.98
CA THR A 64 4.76 4.92 9.35
C THR A 64 4.71 3.41 9.64
N GLY A 65 4.40 2.59 8.62
CA GLY A 65 4.35 1.13 8.74
C GLY A 65 5.38 0.40 7.86
N ASP A 66 5.71 -0.84 8.24
CA ASP A 66 6.64 -1.75 7.55
C ASP A 66 6.24 -1.97 6.07
N GLY A 67 6.87 -1.24 5.16
CA GLY A 67 7.06 -1.66 3.77
C GLY A 67 6.12 -1.10 2.69
N GLY A 68 5.33 -0.06 2.95
CA GLY A 68 4.47 0.55 1.92
C GLY A 68 4.91 1.95 1.50
N LEU A 69 5.39 2.11 0.26
CA LEU A 69 5.54 3.45 -0.34
C LEU A 69 4.18 4.14 -0.39
N THR A 70 4.13 5.39 0.05
CA THR A 70 3.00 6.30 -0.12
C THR A 70 2.68 6.48 -1.61
N SER A 71 1.49 7.00 -1.93
CA SER A 71 1.12 7.23 -3.34
C SER A 71 2.11 8.18 -4.03
N SER A 72 2.53 9.26 -3.36
CA SER A 72 3.53 10.20 -3.88
C SER A 72 4.86 9.50 -4.15
N GLU A 73 5.34 8.72 -3.20
CA GLU A 73 6.61 7.98 -3.37
C GLU A 73 6.54 6.95 -4.50
N LYS A 74 5.38 6.34 -4.76
CA LYS A 74 5.19 5.45 -5.91
C LYS A 74 5.23 6.19 -7.23
N ASP A 75 4.62 7.37 -7.30
CA ASP A 75 4.58 8.19 -8.51
C ASP A 75 6.00 8.74 -8.82
N GLU A 76 6.71 9.21 -7.80
CA GLU A 76 8.11 9.62 -7.89
C GLU A 76 9.00 8.45 -8.34
N LEU A 77 8.84 7.26 -7.77
CA LEU A 77 9.58 6.07 -8.18
C LEU A 77 9.30 5.70 -9.64
N ALA A 78 8.05 5.84 -10.09
CA ALA A 78 7.67 5.58 -11.48
C ALA A 78 8.33 6.59 -12.44
N GLN A 79 8.36 7.88 -12.07
CA GLN A 79 9.05 8.92 -12.83
C GLN A 79 10.55 8.65 -12.92
N LEU A 80 11.21 8.39 -11.78
CA LEU A 80 12.64 8.09 -11.72
C LEU A 80 13.01 6.86 -12.56
N ARG A 81 12.18 5.82 -12.57
CA ARG A 81 12.40 4.64 -13.42
C ARG A 81 12.30 4.93 -14.91
N ARG A 82 11.42 5.84 -15.33
CA ARG A 82 11.31 6.27 -16.73
C ARG A 82 12.53 7.08 -17.14
N GLU A 83 12.95 8.02 -16.29
CA GLU A 83 14.12 8.85 -16.53
C GLU A 83 15.40 8.00 -16.58
N ASN A 84 15.59 7.06 -15.66
CA ASN A 84 16.76 6.19 -15.67
C ASN A 84 16.82 5.33 -16.94
N ARG A 85 15.68 4.89 -17.47
CA ARG A 85 15.62 4.16 -18.74
C ARG A 85 16.08 5.05 -19.90
N ARG A 86 15.56 6.28 -19.98
CA ARG A 86 15.95 7.25 -21.01
C ARG A 86 17.45 7.56 -20.96
N LEU A 87 17.96 7.84 -19.76
CA LEU A 87 19.39 8.11 -19.57
C LEU A 87 20.28 6.93 -19.98
N ARG A 88 19.85 5.68 -19.74
CA ARG A 88 20.58 4.50 -20.21
C ARG A 88 20.59 4.41 -21.73
N GLU A 89 19.46 4.67 -22.39
CA GLU A 89 19.37 4.70 -23.85
C GLU A 89 20.28 5.77 -24.44
N ASP A 90 20.26 6.98 -23.87
CA ASP A 90 21.13 8.09 -24.30
C ASP A 90 22.61 7.74 -24.12
N LEU A 91 22.97 7.13 -22.98
CA LEU A 91 24.34 6.67 -22.73
C LEU A 91 24.79 5.61 -23.75
N GLU A 92 23.92 4.68 -24.14
CA GLU A 92 24.27 3.68 -25.16
C GLU A 92 24.49 4.32 -26.52
N ILE A 93 23.66 5.29 -26.92
CA ILE A 93 23.85 6.05 -28.16
C ILE A 93 25.19 6.81 -28.13
N LEU A 94 25.50 7.47 -27.02
CA LEU A 94 26.75 8.21 -26.86
C LEU A 94 27.98 7.29 -26.92
N LYS A 95 27.91 6.10 -26.32
CA LYS A 95 28.99 5.11 -26.42
C LYS A 95 29.20 4.62 -27.85
N LEU A 96 28.11 4.34 -28.58
CA LEU A 96 28.19 3.93 -29.99
C LEU A 96 28.80 5.04 -30.86
N ALA A 97 28.38 6.29 -30.65
CA ALA A 97 28.95 7.44 -31.34
C ALA A 97 30.44 7.61 -31.02
N ALA A 98 30.82 7.53 -29.74
CA ALA A 98 32.22 7.62 -29.34
C ALA A 98 33.08 6.50 -29.96
N ALA A 99 32.57 5.27 -30.01
CA ALA A 99 33.25 4.15 -30.65
C ALA A 99 33.41 4.35 -32.17
N PHE A 100 32.38 4.86 -32.84
CA PHE A 100 32.43 5.21 -34.26
C PHE A 100 33.51 6.26 -34.53
N PHE A 101 33.50 7.39 -33.80
CA PHE A 101 34.48 8.45 -34.00
C PHE A 101 35.92 8.02 -33.66
N ALA A 102 36.09 7.19 -32.62
CA ALA A 102 37.41 6.64 -32.29
C ALA A 102 37.99 5.76 -33.40
N LYS A 103 37.13 5.05 -34.16
CA LYS A 103 37.53 4.24 -35.30
C LYS A 103 37.90 5.08 -36.53
N GLU A 104 37.16 6.16 -36.81
CA GLU A 104 37.45 7.06 -37.94
C GLU A 104 38.71 7.93 -37.72
N ALA A 105 39.17 8.07 -36.47
CA ALA A 105 40.38 8.81 -36.13
C ALA A 105 41.69 8.00 -36.21
N GLN A 106 41.61 6.70 -36.58
CA GLN A 106 42.75 5.81 -36.84
C GLN A 106 43.08 5.75 -38.33
#